data_AF-A0A9D7QJN0-F1
#
_entry.id   AF-A0A9D7QJN0-F1
#
_cell.length_a   1.000
_cell.length_b   1.000
_cell.length_c   1.000
_cell.angle_alpha   90.00
_cell.angle_beta   90.00
_cell.angle_gamma   90.00
#
_symmetry.space_group_name_H-M   'P 1'
#
loop_
_entity.id
_entity.type
_entity.pdbx_description
1 polymer ?
#
loop_
_entity_poly.entity_id
_entity_poly.type
_entity_poly.pdbx_seq_one_letter_code
_entity_poly.pdbx_strand_id
1 'polypeptide(L)'
;MSYFIGVGGVILFQAVFSYAMILAGTGNGSFVGLGAMLMAVLGIPITAIANLVIIRSHRKNPATRYIGRLLLLALALPMAQLALLILVSVFRL
;
A
#
# COMPACT_ATOMS: atom_id res chain seq x y z
N MET A 1 -13.10 16.14 -6.66
CA MET A 1 -13.20 15.25 -5.48
C MET A 1 -12.59 13.86 -5.69
N SER A 2 -12.76 13.19 -6.84
CA SER A 2 -12.27 11.80 -7.02
C SER A 2 -10.76 11.59 -6.84
N TYR A 3 -9.91 12.60 -7.14
CA TYR A 3 -8.45 12.50 -6.94
C TYR A 3 -8.05 12.54 -5.45
N PHE A 4 -8.74 13.37 -4.65
CA PHE A 4 -8.42 13.52 -3.23
C PHE A 4 -8.74 12.23 -2.46
N ILE A 5 -9.87 11.60 -2.78
CA ILE A 5 -10.31 10.35 -2.15
C ILE A 5 -9.53 9.15 -2.74
N GLY A 6 -9.35 9.09 -4.06
CA GLY A 6 -8.73 7.93 -4.73
C GLY A 6 -7.20 7.87 -4.65
N VAL A 7 -6.51 9.02 -4.56
CA VAL A 7 -5.05 9.08 -4.41
C VAL A 7 -4.69 9.40 -2.98
N GLY A 8 -5.23 10.49 -2.43
CA GLY A 8 -4.94 10.91 -1.05
C GLY A 8 -5.39 9.89 0.00
N GLY A 9 -6.60 9.34 -0.14
CA GLY A 9 -7.10 8.28 0.75
C GLY A 9 -6.27 7.01 0.71
N VAL A 10 -5.78 6.61 -0.47
CA VAL A 10 -4.92 5.43 -0.62
C VAL A 10 -3.54 5.65 0.00
N ILE A 11 -2.94 6.83 -0.20
CA ILE A 11 -1.66 7.18 0.44
C ILE A 11 -1.79 7.13 1.95
N LEU A 12 -2.83 7.76 2.51
CA LEU A 12 -3.07 7.79 3.96
C LEU A 12 -3.25 6.36 4.52
N PHE A 13 -4.09 5.55 3.88
CA PHE A 13 -4.30 4.17 4.28
C PHE A 13 -3.00 3.36 4.26
N GLN A 14 -2.23 3.43 3.17
CA GLN A 14 -0.97 2.68 3.05
C GLN A 14 0.10 3.17 4.04
N ALA A 15 0.15 4.47 4.32
CA ALA A 15 1.07 5.03 5.31
C ALA A 15 0.74 4.54 6.72
N VAL A 16 -0.54 4.58 7.12
CA VAL A 16 -1.00 4.11 8.44
C VAL A 16 -0.75 2.60 8.57
N PHE A 17 -1.08 1.81 7.55
CA PHE A 17 -0.85 0.38 7.57
C PHE A 17 0.65 0.04 7.66
N SER A 18 1.48 0.69 6.84
CA SER A 18 2.93 0.51 6.88
C SER A 18 3.50 0.87 8.25
N TYR A 19 3.03 1.96 8.86
CA TYR A 19 3.45 2.35 10.20
C TYR A 19 3.09 1.29 11.24
N ALA A 20 1.87 0.75 11.20
CA ALA A 20 1.46 -0.34 12.08
C ALA A 20 2.34 -1.59 11.89
N MET A 21 2.72 -1.92 10.65
CA MET A 21 3.60 -3.05 10.35
C MET A 21 5.03 -2.83 10.86
N ILE A 22 5.55 -1.60 10.74
CA ILE A 22 6.87 -1.23 11.29
C ILE A 22 6.85 -1.39 12.82
N LEU A 23 5.78 -0.91 13.48
CA LEU A 23 5.62 -1.02 14.92
C LEU A 23 5.47 -2.48 15.37
N ALA A 24 4.75 -3.30 14.61
CA ALA A 24 4.64 -4.74 14.86
C ALA A 24 5.98 -5.46 14.64
N GLY A 25 6.80 -4.97 13.72
CA GLY A 25 8.13 -5.51 13.41
C GLY A 25 9.21 -5.18 14.44
N THR A 26 9.08 -4.11 15.23
CA THR A 26 10.11 -3.67 16.19
C THR A 26 10.49 -4.69 17.27
N GLY A 27 9.67 -5.73 17.51
CA GLY A 27 9.96 -6.82 18.45
C GLY A 27 10.36 -8.16 17.82
N ASN A 28 10.14 -8.35 16.51
CA ASN A 28 10.32 -9.63 15.80
C ASN A 28 11.57 -9.68 14.91
N GLY A 29 12.47 -8.70 15.05
CA GLY A 29 13.70 -8.58 14.26
C GLY A 29 13.74 -7.33 13.39
N SER A 30 14.92 -6.69 13.35
CA SER A 30 15.18 -5.44 12.59
C SER A 30 14.77 -5.54 11.11
N PHE A 31 14.80 -6.75 10.54
CA PHE A 31 14.52 -7.01 9.13
C PHE A 31 13.06 -6.76 8.72
N VAL A 32 12.07 -7.07 9.57
CA VAL A 32 10.64 -6.88 9.23
C VAL A 32 10.29 -5.40 9.19
N GLY A 33 10.70 -4.65 10.22
CA GLY A 33 10.47 -3.22 10.29
C GLY A 33 11.16 -2.47 9.16
N LEU A 34 12.42 -2.79 8.88
CA LEU A 34 13.17 -2.19 7.77
C LEU A 34 12.57 -2.57 6.40
N GLY A 35 12.20 -3.84 6.20
CA GLY A 35 11.57 -4.31 4.98
C GLY A 35 10.22 -3.62 4.73
N ALA A 36 9.39 -3.49 5.77
CA ALA A 36 8.12 -2.76 5.69
C ALA A 36 8.34 -1.28 5.35
N MET A 37 9.35 -0.64 5.93
CA MET A 37 9.71 0.75 5.65
C MET A 37 10.18 0.94 4.21
N LEU A 38 11.08 0.09 3.70
CA LEU A 38 11.55 0.17 2.31
C LEU A 38 10.42 -0.06 1.31
N MET A 39 9.54 -1.03 1.58
CA MET A 39 8.34 -1.25 0.76
C MET A 39 7.40 -0.06 0.78
N ALA A 40 7.25 0.62 1.93
CA ALA A 40 6.41 1.81 2.03
C ALA A 40 6.99 3.00 1.24
N VAL A 41 8.29 3.25 1.37
CA VAL A 41 8.98 4.38 0.71
C VAL A 41 8.88 4.30 -0.81
N LEU A 42 8.97 3.10 -1.39
CA LEU A 42 8.86 2.93 -2.85
C LEU A 42 7.42 2.65 -3.28
N GLY A 43 6.70 1.83 -2.54
CA GLY A 43 5.39 1.35 -2.96
C GLY A 43 4.30 2.42 -2.87
N ILE A 44 4.30 3.29 -1.86
CA ILE A 44 3.31 4.36 -1.70
C ILE A 44 3.34 5.36 -2.87
N PRO A 45 4.51 5.89 -3.31
CA PRO A 45 4.52 6.75 -4.48
C PRO A 45 4.15 6.02 -5.77
N ILE A 46 4.56 4.75 -5.93
CA ILE A 46 4.19 3.94 -7.12
C ILE A 46 2.67 3.76 -7.22
N THR A 47 2.01 3.39 -6.11
CA THR A 47 0.55 3.20 -6.06
C THR A 47 -0.19 4.52 -6.27
N ALA A 48 0.32 5.62 -5.71
CA ALA A 48 -0.22 6.96 -5.92
C ALA A 48 -0.16 7.38 -7.40
N ILE A 49 0.99 7.18 -8.06
CA ILE A 49 1.17 7.48 -9.48
C ILE A 49 0.25 6.61 -10.33
N ALA A 50 0.19 5.31 -10.06
CA ALA A 50 -0.69 4.38 -10.78
C ALA A 50 -2.16 4.80 -10.65
N ASN A 51 -2.61 5.14 -9.44
CA ASN A 51 -3.97 5.62 -9.18
C ASN A 51 -4.26 6.94 -9.91
N LEU A 52 -3.30 7.87 -9.93
CA LEU A 52 -3.43 9.13 -10.65
C LEU A 52 -3.57 8.89 -12.16
N VAL A 53 -2.74 8.02 -12.74
CA VAL A 53 -2.81 7.66 -14.17
C VAL A 53 -4.14 7.00 -14.51
N ILE A 54 -4.62 6.08 -13.67
CA ILE A 54 -5.91 5.39 -13.88
C ILE A 54 -7.07 6.38 -13.87
N ILE A 55 -7.13 7.27 -12.87
CA ILE A 55 -8.19 8.29 -12.75
C ILE A 55 -8.12 9.26 -13.94
N ARG A 56 -6.92 9.65 -14.37
CA ARG A 56 -6.72 10.58 -15.50
C ARG A 56 -7.12 9.95 -16.83
N SER A 57 -6.79 8.67 -17.04
CA SER A 57 -7.13 7.91 -18.26
C SER A 57 -8.63 7.63 -18.38
N HIS A 58 -9.34 7.41 -17.25
CA HIS A 58 -10.76 7.06 -17.24
C HIS A 58 -11.70 8.25 -17.01
N ARG A 59 -11.19 9.48 -17.10
CA ARG A 59 -11.95 10.72 -16.83
C ARG A 59 -13.19 10.89 -17.73
N LYS A 60 -13.26 10.23 -18.89
CA LYS A 60 -14.38 10.27 -19.83
C LYS A 60 -15.47 9.21 -19.57
N ASN A 61 -15.21 8.16 -18.80
CA ASN A 61 -16.18 7.10 -18.50
C ASN A 61 -16.30 6.87 -16.97
N PRO A 62 -17.15 7.66 -16.28
CA PRO A 62 -17.28 7.61 -14.84
C PRO A 62 -18.29 6.54 -14.42
N ALA A 63 -17.90 5.26 -14.39
CA ALA A 63 -18.75 4.25 -13.76
C ALA A 63 -17.95 3.02 -13.31
N THR A 64 -17.70 2.95 -11.99
CA THR A 64 -17.62 1.72 -11.17
C THR A 64 -16.46 0.75 -11.39
N ARG A 65 -15.96 0.57 -12.63
CA ARG A 65 -14.99 -0.48 -12.98
C ARG A 65 -13.55 -0.17 -12.54
N TYR A 66 -13.19 1.11 -12.40
CA TYR A 66 -11.83 1.51 -12.00
C TYR A 66 -11.65 1.53 -10.48
N ILE A 67 -12.72 1.66 -9.69
CA ILE A 67 -12.66 1.66 -8.22
C ILE A 67 -12.10 0.33 -7.70
N GLY A 68 -12.57 -0.80 -8.25
CA GLY A 68 -12.03 -2.12 -7.88
C GLY A 68 -10.53 -2.25 -8.16
N ARG A 69 -10.04 -1.72 -9.30
CA ARG A 69 -8.61 -1.72 -9.64
C ARG A 69 -7.78 -0.82 -8.72
N LEU A 70 -8.28 0.37 -8.40
CA LEU A 70 -7.65 1.28 -7.44
C LEU A 70 -7.52 0.62 -6.06
N LEU A 71 -8.54 -0.11 -5.63
CA LEU A 71 -8.59 -0.77 -4.34
C LEU A 71 -7.66 -1.99 -4.29
N LEU A 72 -7.61 -2.78 -5.37
CA LEU A 72 -6.64 -3.89 -5.50
C LEU A 72 -5.19 -3.40 -5.49
N LEU A 73 -4.89 -2.31 -6.20
CA LEU A 73 -3.57 -1.67 -6.17
C LEU A 73 -3.23 -1.14 -4.77
N ALA A 74 -4.21 -0.56 -4.08
CA ALA A 74 -4.03 -0.09 -2.71
C ALA A 74 -3.74 -1.23 -1.73
N LEU A 75 -4.31 -2.41 -1.93
CA LEU A 75 -4.09 -3.60 -1.09
C LEU A 75 -2.79 -4.35 -1.40
N ALA A 76 -2.22 -4.21 -2.59
CA ALA A 76 -1.02 -4.95 -2.98
C ALA A 76 0.15 -4.75 -2.00
N LEU A 77 0.38 -3.50 -1.56
CA LEU A 77 1.47 -3.15 -0.65
C LEU A 77 1.23 -3.65 0.79
N PRO A 78 0.05 -3.41 1.41
CA PRO A 78 -0.33 -4.03 2.69
C PRO A 78 -0.20 -5.56 2.69
N MET A 79 -0.63 -6.21 1.61
CA MET A 79 -0.54 -7.67 1.49
C MET A 79 0.90 -8.15 1.41
N ALA A 80 1.78 -7.43 0.69
CA ALA A 80 3.19 -7.75 0.62
C ALA A 80 3.89 -7.58 1.99
N GLN A 81 3.54 -6.53 2.75
CA GLN A 81 4.05 -6.32 4.10
C GLN A 81 3.56 -7.41 5.07
N LEU A 82 2.28 -7.78 5.00
CA LEU A 82 1.72 -8.90 5.78
C LEU A 82 2.42 -10.22 5.46
N ALA A 83 2.61 -10.52 4.17
CA ALA A 83 3.32 -11.72 3.74
C ALA A 83 4.75 -11.74 4.28
N LEU A 84 5.45 -10.60 4.28
CA LEU A 84 6.79 -10.49 4.84
C LEU A 84 6.81 -10.73 6.36
N LEU A 85 5.85 -10.17 7.10
CA LEU A 85 5.74 -10.39 8.54
C LEU A 85 5.42 -11.85 8.86
N ILE A 86 4.50 -12.48 8.14
CA ILE A 86 4.17 -13.90 8.30
C ILE A 86 5.41 -14.75 7.99
N LEU A 87 6.11 -14.46 6.89
CA LEU A 87 7.29 -15.20 6.49
C LEU A 87 8.36 -15.17 7.58
N VAL A 88 8.69 -13.98 8.10
CA VAL A 88 9.69 -13.88 9.17
C VAL A 88 9.19 -14.54 10.45
N SER A 89 7.93 -14.35 10.82
CA SER A 89 7.35 -14.95 12.02
C SER A 89 7.31 -16.49 11.97
N VAL A 90 7.09 -17.08 10.80
CA VAL A 90 7.03 -18.54 10.61
C VAL A 90 8.44 -19.13 10.55
N PHE A 91 9.36 -18.50 9.81
CA PHE A 91 10.71 -19.03 9.62
C PHE A 91 11.70 -18.64 10.74
N ARG A 92 11.30 -17.78 11.70
CA ARG A 92 12.14 -17.27 12.80
C ARG A 92 13.51 -16.76 12.32
N LEU A 93 13.51 -16.06 11.20
CA LEU A 93 14.66 -15.30 10.67
C LEU A 93 14.89 -14.05 11.54
#